data_AF-A0A7Y4ZRC3-F1
#
_entry.id   AF-A0A7Y4ZRC3-F1
#
_cell.length_a   1.000
_cell.length_b   1.000
_cell.length_c   1.000
_cell.angle_alpha   90.00
_cell.angle_beta   90.00
_cell.angle_gamma   90.00
#
_symmetry.space_group_name_H-M   'P 1'
#
loop_
_entity.id
_entity.type
_entity.pdbx_description
1 polymer ?
#
loop_
_entity_poly.entity_id
_entity_poly.type
_entity_poly.pdbx_seq_one_letter_code
_entity_poly.pdbx_strand_id
1 'polypeptide(L)'
;DEVLAPAAGVRFVESPPLPRRRRRAPNGAGSGAGSDYDARIVREGVVPTRPGSLHDLMNALVWAAFPRAKAAVHARQLGFVERARAEGTVGRRTKAHDALAILDEGGVLVAAREPLGSEAELEAALVRGTARHLVFGHGIYESLAIDGPRPLVGALVVAWGASWPTRDDDLRGALDLAVKERLEGDRAPTAPQDYLRVPVPTIWSA
;
A
#
# COMPACT_ATOMS: atom_id res chain seq x y z
N ASP A 1 -10.06 -17.98 0.44
CA ASP A 1 -11.19 -17.04 0.29
C ASP A 1 -12.02 -16.98 1.57
N GLU A 2 -12.66 -18.09 1.98
CA GLU A 2 -13.60 -18.16 3.12
C GLU A 2 -13.11 -17.54 4.44
N VAL A 3 -11.82 -17.62 4.74
CA VAL A 3 -11.23 -17.08 5.99
C VAL A 3 -11.00 -15.57 5.94
N LEU A 4 -10.46 -15.07 4.82
CA LEU A 4 -9.97 -13.68 4.74
C LEU A 4 -10.99 -12.72 4.12
N ALA A 5 -11.85 -13.20 3.22
CA ALA A 5 -12.79 -12.36 2.49
C ALA A 5 -13.74 -11.54 3.39
N PRO A 6 -14.29 -12.08 4.50
CA PRO A 6 -15.15 -11.31 5.40
C PRO A 6 -14.43 -10.09 6.01
N ALA A 7 -13.16 -10.25 6.39
CA ALA A 7 -12.35 -9.17 6.94
C ALA A 7 -11.86 -8.20 5.86
N ALA A 8 -11.52 -8.73 4.68
CA ALA A 8 -10.96 -7.96 3.57
C ALA A 8 -12.00 -7.12 2.82
N GLY A 9 -13.29 -7.46 2.91
CA GLY A 9 -14.35 -6.79 2.14
C GLY A 9 -14.28 -7.06 0.62
N VAL A 10 -13.47 -8.03 0.20
CA VAL A 10 -13.27 -8.47 -1.19
C VAL A 10 -13.16 -9.98 -1.25
N ARG A 11 -13.43 -10.57 -2.41
CA ARG A 11 -13.24 -12.00 -2.70
C ARG A 11 -11.91 -12.23 -3.39
N PHE A 12 -11.20 -13.26 -2.99
CA PHE A 12 -9.96 -13.70 -3.61
C PHE A 12 -10.28 -14.80 -4.62
N VAL A 13 -10.11 -14.48 -5.91
CA VAL A 13 -10.48 -15.40 -7.00
C VAL A 13 -9.23 -15.79 -7.76
N GLU A 14 -9.01 -17.10 -7.91
CA GLU A 14 -7.91 -17.61 -8.70
C GLU A 14 -8.01 -17.10 -10.14
N SER A 15 -6.90 -16.69 -10.72
CA SER A 15 -6.80 -16.26 -12.11
C SER A 15 -5.52 -16.80 -12.72
N PRO A 16 -5.55 -17.22 -14.01
CA PRO A 16 -4.38 -17.77 -14.66
C PRO A 16 -3.24 -16.75 -14.64
N PRO A 17 -1.97 -17.19 -14.52
CA PRO A 17 -0.85 -16.27 -14.54
C PRO A 17 -0.86 -15.47 -15.84
N LEU A 18 -0.64 -14.16 -15.73
CA LEU A 18 -0.41 -13.33 -16.91
C LEU A 18 0.73 -13.96 -17.74
N PRO A 19 0.61 -14.00 -19.08
CA PRO A 19 1.67 -14.53 -19.93
C PRO A 19 2.99 -13.86 -19.57
N ARG A 20 4.06 -14.65 -19.40
CA ARG A 20 5.40 -14.12 -19.11
C ARG A 20 5.74 -13.04 -20.14
N ARG A 21 5.73 -11.78 -19.73
CA ARG A 21 6.23 -10.68 -20.55
C ARG A 21 7.70 -10.97 -20.86
N ARG A 22 8.06 -11.05 -22.14
CA ARG A 22 9.47 -10.98 -22.58
C ARG A 22 10.12 -9.79 -21.86
N ARG A 23 11.33 -10.00 -21.31
CA ARG A 23 12.17 -9.01 -20.60
C ARG A 23 11.89 -7.59 -21.11
N ARG A 24 11.37 -6.73 -20.22
CA ARG A 24 11.08 -5.32 -20.51
C ARG A 24 12.38 -4.56 -20.83
N ALA A 25 12.34 -3.74 -21.88
CA ALA A 25 13.23 -2.58 -22.02
C ALA A 25 12.95 -1.56 -20.88
N PRO A 26 13.86 -0.62 -20.59
CA PRO A 26 13.92 0.12 -19.31
C PRO A 26 12.73 1.04 -18.97
N ASN A 27 11.74 1.18 -19.84
CA ASN A 27 10.62 2.11 -19.64
C ASN A 27 9.30 1.32 -19.49
N GLY A 28 8.87 1.18 -18.24
CA GLY A 28 7.78 0.30 -17.79
C GLY A 28 6.36 0.68 -18.24
N ALA A 29 6.05 0.60 -19.52
CA ALA A 29 4.67 0.62 -20.01
C ALA A 29 3.96 -0.70 -19.65
N GLY A 30 3.04 -0.66 -18.68
CA GLY A 30 2.23 -1.80 -18.24
C GLY A 30 0.79 -1.37 -18.19
N SER A 31 0.21 -1.11 -19.35
CA SER A 31 -1.01 -0.31 -19.48
C SER A 31 -2.29 -1.11 -19.76
N GLY A 32 -2.25 -2.45 -19.73
CA GLY A 32 -3.45 -3.29 -19.84
C GLY A 32 -3.78 -4.02 -18.54
N ALA A 33 -2.85 -4.85 -18.06
CA ALA A 33 -3.09 -5.73 -16.92
C ALA A 33 -3.34 -5.00 -15.58
N GLY A 34 -2.72 -3.84 -15.34
CA GLY A 34 -2.97 -3.04 -14.13
C GLY A 34 -4.35 -2.36 -14.14
N SER A 35 -4.77 -1.86 -15.31
CA SER A 35 -6.11 -1.29 -15.53
C SER A 35 -7.21 -2.28 -15.19
N ASP A 36 -7.08 -3.51 -15.69
CA ASP A 36 -8.10 -4.54 -15.47
C ASP A 36 -8.09 -5.07 -14.04
N TYR A 37 -6.92 -5.08 -13.39
CA TYR A 37 -6.79 -5.49 -11.99
C TYR A 37 -7.53 -4.54 -11.04
N ASP A 38 -7.27 -3.23 -11.11
CA ASP A 38 -7.93 -2.25 -10.25
C ASP A 38 -9.44 -2.16 -10.55
N ALA A 39 -9.83 -2.31 -11.81
CA ALA A 39 -11.24 -2.35 -12.20
C ALA A 39 -11.99 -3.53 -11.58
N ARG A 40 -11.41 -4.73 -11.55
CA ARG A 40 -12.02 -5.91 -10.91
C ARG A 40 -12.14 -5.73 -9.40
N ILE A 41 -11.15 -5.14 -8.76
CA ILE A 41 -11.22 -4.83 -7.32
C ILE A 41 -12.37 -3.87 -7.03
N VAL A 42 -12.38 -2.72 -7.71
CA VAL A 42 -13.30 -1.62 -7.38
C VAL A 42 -14.72 -1.92 -7.84
N ARG A 43 -14.91 -2.54 -9.01
CA ARG A 43 -16.25 -2.75 -9.59
C ARG A 43 -16.87 -4.10 -9.21
N GLU A 44 -16.05 -5.13 -9.00
CA GLU A 44 -16.53 -6.50 -8.75
C GLU A 44 -16.26 -6.97 -7.32
N GLY A 45 -15.47 -6.22 -6.53
CA GLY A 45 -15.00 -6.64 -5.22
C GLY A 45 -14.11 -7.89 -5.31
N VAL A 46 -13.35 -8.04 -6.40
CA VAL A 46 -12.52 -9.23 -6.65
C VAL A 46 -11.06 -8.85 -6.70
N VAL A 47 -10.25 -9.52 -5.87
CA VAL A 47 -8.79 -9.53 -5.97
C VAL A 47 -8.36 -10.81 -6.71
N PRO A 48 -7.86 -10.70 -7.95
CA PRO A 48 -7.27 -11.82 -8.66
C PRO A 48 -6.04 -12.37 -7.93
N THR A 49 -5.94 -13.68 -7.77
CA THR A 49 -4.81 -14.37 -7.12
C THR A 49 -4.24 -15.47 -8.01
N ARG A 50 -2.94 -15.72 -7.93
CA ARG A 50 -2.24 -16.75 -8.71
C ARG A 50 -1.85 -17.92 -7.81
N PRO A 51 -2.02 -19.18 -8.27
CA PRO A 51 -1.59 -20.36 -7.53
C PRO A 51 -0.11 -20.29 -7.15
N GLY A 52 0.19 -20.55 -5.88
CA GLY A 52 1.57 -20.57 -5.38
C GLY A 52 2.26 -19.22 -5.32
N SER A 53 1.54 -18.10 -5.43
CA SER A 53 2.13 -16.76 -5.30
C SER A 53 2.18 -16.32 -3.85
N LEU A 54 3.38 -16.29 -3.27
CA LEU A 54 3.63 -15.73 -1.94
C LEU A 54 3.23 -14.25 -1.88
N HIS A 55 3.57 -13.49 -2.93
CA HIS A 55 3.14 -12.11 -3.11
C HIS A 55 1.62 -11.92 -2.97
N ASP A 56 0.81 -12.73 -3.68
CA ASP A 56 -0.65 -12.62 -3.62
C ASP A 56 -1.19 -13.04 -2.25
N LEU A 57 -0.54 -13.99 -1.57
CA LEU A 57 -0.87 -14.33 -0.17
C LEU A 57 -0.60 -13.15 0.78
N MET A 58 0.55 -12.50 0.67
CA MET A 58 0.87 -11.32 1.50
C MET A 58 -0.09 -10.17 1.21
N ASN A 59 -0.43 -9.95 -0.05
CA ASN A 59 -1.44 -8.96 -0.44
C ASN A 59 -2.81 -9.29 0.16
N ALA A 60 -3.22 -10.56 0.18
CA ALA A 60 -4.49 -10.99 0.77
C ALA A 60 -4.54 -10.76 2.29
N LEU A 61 -3.43 -11.00 3.00
CA LEU A 61 -3.32 -10.71 4.43
C LEU A 61 -3.37 -9.21 4.72
N VAL A 62 -2.71 -8.39 3.90
CA VAL A 62 -2.79 -6.92 4.01
C VAL A 62 -4.21 -6.43 3.75
N TRP A 63 -4.91 -6.97 2.74
CA TRP A 63 -6.32 -6.69 2.50
C TRP A 63 -7.20 -6.98 3.71
N ALA A 64 -6.99 -8.12 4.37
CA ALA A 64 -7.73 -8.47 5.59
C ALA A 64 -7.40 -7.54 6.78
N ALA A 65 -6.16 -7.05 6.86
CA ALA A 65 -5.71 -6.18 7.95
C ALA A 65 -6.08 -4.70 7.76
N PHE A 66 -6.18 -4.24 6.52
CA PHE A 66 -6.43 -2.84 6.15
C PHE A 66 -7.44 -2.71 4.99
N PRO A 67 -8.67 -3.23 5.15
CA PRO A 67 -9.64 -3.31 4.07
C PRO A 67 -10.04 -1.92 3.52
N ARG A 68 -10.12 -0.92 4.41
CA ARG A 68 -10.55 0.44 4.02
C ARG A 68 -9.47 1.18 3.24
N ALA A 69 -8.24 1.14 3.75
CA ALA A 69 -7.11 1.79 3.12
C ALA A 69 -6.78 1.13 1.77
N LYS A 70 -6.81 -0.21 1.67
CA LYS A 70 -6.61 -0.92 0.40
C LYS A 70 -7.67 -0.59 -0.63
N ALA A 71 -8.95 -0.56 -0.24
CA ALA A 71 -10.02 -0.13 -1.13
C ALA A 71 -9.78 1.30 -1.65
N ALA A 72 -9.38 2.23 -0.79
CA ALA A 72 -9.09 3.62 -1.17
C ALA A 72 -7.89 3.73 -2.13
N VAL A 73 -6.82 2.94 -1.92
CA VAL A 73 -5.66 2.86 -2.85
C VAL A 73 -6.14 2.46 -4.25
N HIS A 74 -6.86 1.34 -4.36
CA HIS A 74 -7.27 0.80 -5.66
C HIS A 74 -8.34 1.66 -6.35
N ALA A 75 -9.25 2.29 -5.60
CA ALA A 75 -10.20 3.26 -6.14
C ALA A 75 -9.48 4.45 -6.79
N ARG A 76 -8.44 4.98 -6.14
CA ARG A 76 -7.67 6.12 -6.65
C ARG A 76 -6.79 5.71 -7.83
N GLN A 77 -6.20 4.51 -7.82
CA GLN A 77 -5.49 3.93 -8.98
C GLN A 77 -6.41 3.79 -10.20
N LEU A 78 -7.61 3.22 -10.04
CA LEU A 78 -8.59 3.13 -11.12
C LEU A 78 -8.95 4.52 -11.68
N GLY A 79 -9.17 5.51 -10.81
CA GLY A 79 -9.46 6.87 -11.23
C GLY A 79 -8.33 7.51 -12.07
N PHE A 80 -7.06 7.19 -11.79
CA PHE A 80 -5.95 7.62 -12.65
C PHE A 80 -5.99 6.95 -14.02
N VAL A 81 -6.27 5.65 -14.07
CA VAL A 81 -6.39 4.89 -15.32
C VAL A 81 -7.53 5.43 -16.18
N GLU A 82 -8.70 5.67 -15.59
CA GLU A 82 -9.88 6.20 -16.29
C GLU A 82 -9.63 7.61 -16.85
N ARG A 83 -9.00 8.50 -16.07
CA ARG A 83 -8.59 9.83 -16.57
C ARG A 83 -7.60 9.74 -17.71
N ALA A 84 -6.54 8.94 -17.56
CA ALA A 84 -5.56 8.74 -18.63
C ALA A 84 -6.19 8.18 -19.91
N ARG A 85 -7.22 7.33 -19.78
CA ARG A 85 -8.00 6.83 -20.91
C ARG A 85 -8.83 7.91 -21.58
N ALA A 86 -9.53 8.73 -20.81
CA ALA A 86 -10.32 9.85 -21.34
C ALA A 86 -9.44 10.90 -22.06
N GLU A 87 -8.24 11.14 -21.55
CA GLU A 87 -7.28 12.10 -22.11
C GLU A 87 -6.43 11.53 -23.26
N GLY A 88 -6.56 10.23 -23.58
CA GLY A 88 -5.73 9.57 -24.60
C GLY A 88 -4.26 9.42 -24.21
N THR A 89 -3.93 9.49 -22.92
CA THR A 89 -2.57 9.40 -22.36
C THR A 89 -2.27 8.04 -21.72
N VAL A 90 -3.03 7.00 -22.12
CA VAL A 90 -2.93 5.64 -21.60
C VAL A 90 -1.48 5.14 -21.59
N GLY A 91 -1.04 4.66 -20.43
CA GLY A 91 0.30 4.11 -20.23
C GLY A 91 1.35 5.11 -19.74
N ARG A 92 1.01 6.40 -19.61
CA ARG A 92 1.84 7.37 -18.89
C ARG A 92 1.61 7.22 -17.38
N ARG A 93 2.61 6.69 -16.65
CA ARG A 93 2.61 6.76 -15.19
C ARG A 93 2.79 8.20 -14.72
N THR A 94 1.99 8.60 -13.73
CA THR A 94 2.09 9.89 -13.05
C THR A 94 2.82 9.70 -11.73
N LYS A 95 3.39 10.78 -11.17
CA LYS A 95 3.99 10.74 -9.83
C LYS A 95 3.00 10.25 -8.77
N ALA A 96 1.72 10.59 -8.90
CA ALA A 96 0.68 10.15 -7.97
C ALA A 96 0.41 8.64 -8.09
N HIS A 97 0.45 8.09 -9.30
CA HIS A 97 0.38 6.64 -9.52
C HIS A 97 1.57 5.92 -8.86
N ASP A 98 2.79 6.45 -9.03
CA ASP A 98 3.99 5.88 -8.40
C ASP A 98 3.93 6.01 -6.87
N ALA A 99 3.39 7.11 -6.35
CA ALA A 99 3.20 7.30 -4.91
C ALA A 99 2.26 6.23 -4.31
N LEU A 100 1.14 5.94 -4.96
CA LEU A 100 0.24 4.88 -4.50
C LEU A 100 0.86 3.49 -4.63
N ALA A 101 1.63 3.24 -5.70
CA ALA A 101 2.35 1.97 -5.86
C ALA A 101 3.40 1.78 -4.74
N ILE A 102 4.10 2.84 -4.34
CA ILE A 102 5.02 2.78 -3.20
C ILE A 102 4.29 2.43 -1.91
N LEU A 103 3.14 3.05 -1.64
CA LEU A 103 2.34 2.72 -0.47
C LEU A 103 1.90 1.25 -0.51
N ASP A 104 1.39 0.77 -1.63
CA ASP A 104 0.84 -0.57 -1.75
C ASP A 104 1.89 -1.68 -1.65
N GLU A 105 3.09 -1.46 -2.19
CA GLU A 105 4.17 -2.45 -2.25
C GLU A 105 5.15 -2.32 -1.07
N GLY A 106 5.52 -1.08 -0.74
CA GLY A 106 6.59 -0.72 0.18
C GLY A 106 6.16 0.25 1.27
N GLY A 107 4.87 0.35 1.57
CA GLY A 107 4.35 1.30 2.56
C GLY A 107 4.50 0.84 4.00
N VAL A 108 4.81 1.76 4.90
CA VAL A 108 4.56 1.60 6.33
C VAL A 108 3.65 2.71 6.82
N LEU A 109 2.66 2.34 7.61
CA LEU A 109 1.75 3.29 8.23
C LEU A 109 2.32 3.65 9.59
N VAL A 110 2.62 4.92 9.79
CA VAL A 110 3.19 5.40 11.04
C VAL A 110 2.13 6.21 11.76
N ALA A 111 1.74 5.75 12.94
CA ALA A 111 1.15 6.64 13.91
C ALA A 111 2.28 7.39 14.61
N ALA A 112 2.16 8.72 14.71
CA ALA A 112 3.00 9.52 15.60
C ALA A 112 2.15 10.37 16.57
N ARG A 113 2.68 10.63 17.77
CA ARG A 113 2.04 11.58 18.71
C ARG A 113 2.05 13.00 18.14
N GLU A 114 3.16 13.39 17.53
CA GLU A 114 3.33 14.72 16.91
C GLU A 114 3.54 14.59 15.39
N PRO A 115 3.29 15.65 14.60
CA PRO A 115 3.71 15.69 13.20
C PRO A 115 5.22 15.44 13.06
N LEU A 116 5.61 14.67 12.04
CA LEU A 116 7.01 14.38 11.72
C LEU A 116 7.28 14.88 10.29
N GLY A 117 8.26 15.77 10.14
CA GLY A 117 8.65 16.40 8.88
C GLY A 117 9.95 15.86 8.28
N SER A 118 10.69 15.02 9.01
CA SER A 118 11.96 14.45 8.53
C SER A 118 12.19 13.00 8.95
N GLU A 119 13.07 12.31 8.22
CA GLU A 119 13.48 10.93 8.51
C GLU A 119 14.13 10.82 9.90
N ALA A 120 14.92 11.82 10.30
CA ALA A 120 15.55 11.88 11.62
C ALA A 120 14.52 12.02 12.76
N GLU A 121 13.49 12.84 12.57
CA GLU A 121 12.40 12.97 13.54
C GLU A 121 11.61 11.66 13.67
N LEU A 122 11.35 10.99 12.54
CA LEU A 122 10.69 9.70 12.52
C LEU A 122 11.49 8.62 13.26
N GLU A 123 12.76 8.47 12.93
CA GLU A 123 13.64 7.51 13.61
C GLU A 123 13.68 7.77 15.12
N ALA A 124 13.88 9.02 15.52
CA ALA A 124 13.93 9.38 16.93
C ALA A 124 12.58 9.15 17.64
N ALA A 125 11.45 9.36 16.97
CA ALA A 125 10.13 9.09 17.51
C ALA A 125 9.85 7.59 17.67
N LEU A 126 10.30 6.76 16.72
CA LEU A 126 10.21 5.30 16.81
C LEU A 126 11.07 4.76 17.98
N VAL A 127 12.31 5.24 18.11
CA VAL A 127 13.21 4.85 19.21
C VAL A 127 12.65 5.25 20.58
N ARG A 128 12.04 6.43 20.70
CA ARG A 128 11.42 6.90 21.95
C ARG A 128 10.07 6.26 22.26
N GLY A 129 9.49 5.48 21.34
CA GLY A 129 8.13 4.95 21.47
C GLY A 129 7.03 6.02 21.37
N THR A 130 7.34 7.21 20.85
CA THR A 130 6.37 8.28 20.56
C THR A 130 5.78 8.17 19.16
N ALA A 131 6.24 7.19 18.38
CA ALA A 131 5.64 6.72 17.14
C ALA A 131 5.63 5.19 17.11
N ARG A 132 4.68 4.61 16.38
CA ARG A 132 4.57 3.17 16.13
C ARG A 132 4.24 2.98 14.66
N HIS A 133 4.78 1.91 14.07
CA HIS A 133 4.58 1.61 12.67
C HIS A 133 3.88 0.26 12.50
N LEU A 134 3.07 0.14 11.45
CA LEU A 134 2.54 -1.11 10.95
C LEU A 134 2.94 -1.27 9.48
N VAL A 135 3.38 -2.46 9.10
CA VAL A 135 3.71 -2.76 7.70
C VAL A 135 2.40 -2.91 6.91
N PHE A 136 2.29 -2.13 5.83
CA PHE A 136 1.15 -2.12 4.92
C PHE A 136 1.55 -2.61 3.52
N GLY A 137 2.76 -2.28 3.08
CA GLY A 137 3.31 -2.72 1.81
C GLY A 137 3.48 -4.23 1.78
N HIS A 138 2.73 -4.92 0.93
CA HIS A 138 2.75 -6.39 0.88
C HIS A 138 4.08 -6.96 0.36
N GLY A 139 4.79 -6.22 -0.48
CA GLY A 139 6.13 -6.55 -0.95
C GLY A 139 7.19 -6.58 0.17
N ILE A 140 6.98 -5.84 1.27
CA ILE A 140 7.87 -5.91 2.44
C ILE A 140 7.79 -7.30 3.09
N TYR A 141 6.58 -7.83 3.28
CA TYR A 141 6.39 -9.17 3.86
C TYR A 141 6.96 -10.28 2.97
N GLU A 142 6.80 -10.14 1.65
CA GLU A 142 7.41 -11.09 0.71
C GLU A 142 8.93 -11.08 0.84
N SER A 143 9.57 -9.90 0.76
CA SER A 143 11.02 -9.78 0.93
C SER A 143 11.50 -10.32 2.28
N LEU A 144 10.74 -10.13 3.36
CA LEU A 144 11.02 -10.71 4.68
C LEU A 144 11.00 -12.23 4.66
N ALA A 145 9.97 -12.82 4.05
CA ALA A 145 9.74 -14.25 4.06
C ALA A 145 10.77 -15.04 3.23
N ILE A 146 11.38 -14.41 2.21
CA ILE A 146 12.36 -15.08 1.32
C ILE A 146 13.79 -14.54 1.45
N ASP A 147 14.06 -13.72 2.47
CA ASP A 147 15.34 -12.98 2.62
C ASP A 147 15.76 -12.28 1.31
N GLY A 148 14.79 -11.64 0.67
CA GLY A 148 14.92 -11.05 -0.65
C GLY A 148 15.46 -9.61 -0.63
N PRO A 149 15.56 -8.98 -1.81
CA PRO A 149 15.91 -7.57 -1.92
C PRO A 149 14.96 -6.70 -1.09
N ARG A 150 15.54 -5.77 -0.32
CA ARG A 150 14.79 -4.85 0.52
C ARG A 150 14.20 -3.73 -0.34
N PRO A 151 12.87 -3.60 -0.44
CA PRO A 151 12.26 -2.56 -1.26
C PRO A 151 12.52 -1.18 -0.64
N LEU A 152 12.34 -0.12 -1.44
CA LEU A 152 12.23 1.23 -0.91
C LEU A 152 11.00 1.27 0.02
N VAL A 153 11.20 1.71 1.26
CA VAL A 153 10.10 1.84 2.23
C VAL A 153 9.69 3.28 2.40
N GLY A 154 8.42 3.58 2.07
CA GLY A 154 7.79 4.87 2.28
C GLY A 154 6.90 4.88 3.52
N ALA A 155 7.19 5.75 4.48
CA ALA A 155 6.34 6.00 5.63
C ALA A 155 5.25 7.03 5.33
N LEU A 156 4.01 6.63 5.54
CA LEU A 156 2.86 7.53 5.63
C LEU A 156 2.59 7.84 7.10
N VAL A 157 3.03 9.02 7.55
CA VAL A 157 2.84 9.47 8.93
C VAL A 157 1.45 10.08 9.10
N VAL A 158 0.71 9.62 10.11
CA VAL A 158 -0.51 10.25 10.60
C VAL A 158 -0.28 10.63 12.06
N ALA A 159 -0.52 11.90 12.40
CA ALA A 159 -0.32 12.45 13.73
C ALA A 159 -1.64 12.41 14.53
N TRP A 160 -1.61 11.85 15.73
CA TRP A 160 -2.79 11.70 16.61
C TRP A 160 -2.85 12.68 17.77
N GLY A 161 -1.75 13.36 18.12
CA GLY A 161 -1.72 14.20 19.32
C GLY A 161 -2.02 13.38 20.58
N ALA A 162 -2.86 13.95 21.45
CA ALA A 162 -3.24 13.33 22.72
C ALA A 162 -4.18 12.12 22.59
N SER A 163 -4.83 11.90 21.44
CA SER A 163 -5.77 10.78 21.22
C SER A 163 -5.10 9.50 20.68
N TRP A 164 -3.83 9.34 21.01
CA TRP A 164 -2.97 8.23 20.61
C TRP A 164 -3.53 6.84 21.00
N PRO A 165 -3.71 5.90 20.06
CA PRO A 165 -4.14 4.53 20.38
C PRO A 165 -3.07 3.76 21.17
N THR A 166 -3.44 3.19 22.32
CA THR A 166 -2.50 2.48 23.19
C THR A 166 -2.44 0.97 22.93
N ARG A 167 -3.48 0.38 22.32
CA ARG A 167 -3.55 -1.04 21.95
C ARG A 167 -3.34 -1.25 20.45
N ASP A 168 -2.80 -2.41 20.09
CA ASP A 168 -2.44 -2.72 18.70
C ASP A 168 -3.65 -2.91 17.78
N ASP A 169 -4.70 -3.56 18.29
CA ASP A 169 -5.95 -3.75 17.53
C ASP A 169 -6.64 -2.41 17.25
N ASP A 170 -6.66 -1.52 18.25
CA ASP A 170 -7.20 -0.16 18.10
C ASP A 170 -6.36 0.65 17.11
N LEU A 171 -5.03 0.51 17.18
CA LEU A 171 -4.10 1.20 16.29
C LEU A 171 -4.32 0.79 14.82
N ARG A 172 -4.47 -0.51 14.55
CA ARG A 172 -4.70 -1.02 13.19
C ARG A 172 -5.98 -0.46 12.58
N GLY A 173 -7.11 -0.59 13.30
CA GLY A 173 -8.39 -0.09 12.83
C GLY A 173 -8.41 1.44 12.65
N ALA A 174 -7.74 2.17 13.54
CA ALA A 174 -7.61 3.62 13.45
C ALA A 174 -6.73 4.06 12.26
N LEU A 175 -5.59 3.39 12.02
CA LEU A 175 -4.74 3.65 10.86
C LEU A 175 -5.47 3.32 9.55
N ASP A 176 -6.19 2.20 9.50
CA ASP A 176 -6.96 1.80 8.32
C ASP A 176 -7.99 2.88 7.92
N LEU A 177 -8.74 3.41 8.90
CA LEU A 177 -9.69 4.49 8.67
C LEU A 177 -9.00 5.82 8.31
N ALA A 178 -7.98 6.23 9.07
CA ALA A 178 -7.31 7.51 8.86
C ALA A 178 -6.59 7.57 7.50
N VAL A 179 -6.02 6.45 7.05
CA VAL A 179 -5.39 6.34 5.74
C VAL A 179 -6.45 6.36 4.63
N LYS A 180 -7.58 5.66 4.78
CA LYS A 180 -8.72 5.79 3.86
C LYS A 180 -9.12 7.26 3.69
N GLU A 181 -9.39 7.96 4.78
CA GLU A 181 -9.83 9.37 4.75
C GLU A 181 -8.78 10.29 4.12
N ARG A 182 -7.50 10.10 4.45
CA ARG A 182 -6.40 10.84 3.83
C ARG A 182 -6.31 10.58 2.33
N LEU A 183 -6.46 9.32 1.93
CA LEU A 183 -6.45 8.91 0.53
C LEU A 183 -7.68 9.35 -0.23
N GLU A 184 -8.81 9.64 0.41
CA GLU A 184 -10.00 10.17 -0.25
C GLU A 184 -9.97 11.70 -0.35
N GLY A 185 -9.40 12.39 0.65
CA GLY A 185 -9.32 13.84 0.70
C GLY A 185 -8.12 14.48 -0.02
N ASP A 186 -7.88 15.75 0.33
CA ASP A 186 -6.87 16.62 -0.31
C ASP A 186 -5.44 16.37 0.19
N ARG A 187 -5.27 15.55 1.23
CA ARG A 187 -3.97 15.21 1.82
C ARG A 187 -3.39 13.89 1.29
N ALA A 188 -3.96 13.35 0.22
CA ALA A 188 -3.46 12.14 -0.41
C ALA A 188 -2.05 12.37 -0.98
N PRO A 189 -1.12 11.41 -0.87
CA PRO A 189 0.18 11.49 -1.53
C PRO A 189 0.03 11.70 -3.04
N THR A 190 0.74 12.68 -3.57
CA THR A 190 0.75 13.06 -4.99
C THR A 190 2.08 12.74 -5.67
N ALA A 191 3.13 12.48 -4.89
CA ALA A 191 4.42 12.09 -5.39
C ALA A 191 5.18 11.19 -4.40
N PRO A 192 6.17 10.39 -4.85
CA PRO A 192 7.01 9.57 -3.97
C PRO A 192 7.70 10.35 -2.85
N GLN A 193 7.94 11.65 -3.03
CA GLN A 193 8.58 12.53 -2.05
C GLN A 193 7.69 12.87 -0.86
N ASP A 194 6.38 12.59 -0.93
CA ASP A 194 5.44 12.84 0.16
C ASP A 194 5.57 11.81 1.30
N TYR A 195 6.38 10.75 1.09
CA TYR A 195 6.73 9.77 2.11
C TYR A 195 8.09 10.07 2.72
N LEU A 196 8.19 9.96 4.04
CA LEU A 196 9.49 9.86 4.71
C LEU A 196 10.09 8.48 4.39
N ARG A 197 11.39 8.39 4.13
CA ARG A 197 12.02 7.08 3.96
C ARG A 197 12.28 6.48 5.33
N VAL A 198 12.03 5.19 5.46
CA VAL A 198 12.36 4.46 6.67
C VAL A 198 13.58 3.59 6.39
N PRO A 199 14.66 3.72 7.18
CA PRO A 199 15.78 2.79 7.10
C PRO A 199 15.27 1.36 7.34
N VAL A 200 15.69 0.46 6.46
CA VAL A 200 15.28 -0.94 6.53
C VAL A 200 15.60 -1.60 7.89
N PRO A 201 16.73 -1.34 8.58
CA PRO A 201 16.97 -1.95 9.90
C PRO A 201 15.86 -1.67 10.94
N THR A 202 15.21 -0.52 10.89
CA THR A 202 14.19 -0.08 11.87
C THR A 202 12.86 -0.85 11.73
N ILE A 203 12.53 -1.32 10.54
CA ILE A 203 11.31 -2.12 10.29
C ILE A 203 11.54 -3.62 10.53
N TRP A 204 12.80 -4.07 10.46
CA TRP A 204 13.15 -5.49 10.40
C TRP A 204 13.70 -6.01 11.75
N SER A 205 13.67 -5.18 12.78
CA SER A 205 14.19 -5.48 14.13
C SER A 205 13.12 -5.44 15.25
N ALA A 206 11.86 -5.14 14.91
CA ALA A 206 10.72 -5.16 15.82
C ALA A 206 10.03 -6.53 15.82
#